data_AF-A0A2P4T5S9-F1
#
_entry.id   AF-A0A2P4T5S9-F1
#
_cell.length_a   1.000
_cell.length_b   1.000
_cell.length_c   1.000
_cell.angle_alpha   90.00
_cell.angle_beta   90.00
_cell.angle_gamma   90.00
#
_symmetry.space_group_name_H-M   'P 1'
#
loop_
_entity.id
_entity.type
_entity.pdbx_description
1 polymer ?
#
loop_
_entity_poly.entity_id
_entity_poly.type
_entity_poly.pdbx_seq_one_letter_code
_entity_poly.pdbx_strand_id
1 'polypeptide(L)'
;VIHKHFYLKRVEIMAQCEEWIADIQQYSSDKRVGRTMSHHAAALKRHTAQLREELLKLPCPEGLDPDADDSVEKCNATGSEETMLHEQVKPSSSKDVPSDFKL
;
A
#
# COMPACT_ATOMS: atom_id res chain seq x y z
N VAL A 1 -5.50 -7.63 -10.41
CA VAL A 1 -6.95 -7.85 -10.17
C VAL A 1 -7.41 -7.16 -8.88
N ILE A 2 -6.83 -7.49 -7.72
CA ILE A 2 -7.25 -6.97 -6.40
C ILE A 2 -7.23 -5.42 -6.32
N HIS A 3 -6.11 -4.78 -6.70
CA HIS A 3 -5.96 -3.32 -6.65
C HIS A 3 -7.01 -2.59 -7.50
N LYS A 4 -7.17 -2.97 -8.78
CA LYS A 4 -8.19 -2.39 -9.68
C LYS A 4 -9.60 -2.54 -9.12
N HIS A 5 -9.95 -3.69 -8.55
CA HIS A 5 -11.26 -3.94 -7.98
C HIS A 5 -11.56 -2.99 -6.79
N PHE A 6 -10.68 -2.95 -5.79
CA PHE A 6 -10.87 -2.10 -4.62
C PHE A 6 -10.90 -0.61 -4.98
N TYR A 7 -10.06 -0.19 -5.93
CA TYR A 7 -10.08 1.19 -6.41
C TYR A 7 -11.43 1.58 -7.02
N LEU A 8 -11.91 0.78 -7.98
CA LEU A 8 -13.16 1.06 -8.70
C LEU A 8 -14.40 0.92 -7.82
N LYS A 9 -14.37 0.02 -6.83
CA LYS A 9 -15.50 -0.33 -5.98
C LYS A 9 -15.48 0.33 -4.60
N ARG A 10 -14.50 1.19 -4.29
CA ARG A 10 -14.30 1.78 -2.95
C ARG A 10 -15.56 2.38 -2.34
N VAL A 11 -16.37 3.08 -3.13
CA VAL A 11 -17.61 3.71 -2.66
C VAL A 11 -18.66 2.67 -2.30
N GLU A 12 -18.86 1.68 -3.16
CA GLU A 12 -19.84 0.61 -2.93
C GLU A 12 -19.45 -0.29 -1.76
N ILE A 13 -18.16 -0.65 -1.65
CA ILE A 13 -17.65 -1.45 -0.54
C ILE A 13 -17.88 -0.73 0.80
N MET A 14 -17.64 0.58 0.84
CA MET A 14 -17.88 1.38 2.03
C MET A 14 -19.37 1.46 2.37
N ALA A 15 -20.23 1.72 1.38
CA ALA A 15 -21.68 1.73 1.59
C ALA A 15 -22.18 0.38 2.14
N GLN A 16 -21.71 -0.73 1.58
CA GLN A 16 -22.08 -2.08 2.01
C GLN A 16 -21.59 -2.38 3.44
N CYS A 17 -20.39 -1.93 3.83
CA CYS A 17 -19.93 -2.08 5.20
C CYS A 17 -20.82 -1.33 6.19
N GLU A 18 -21.22 -0.09 5.88
CA GLU A 18 -22.11 0.69 6.73
C GLU A 18 -23.51 0.06 6.83
N GLU A 19 -24.03 -0.48 5.72
CA GLU A 19 -25.28 -1.23 5.70
C GLU A 19 -25.21 -2.47 6.61
N TRP A 20 -24.16 -3.29 6.48
CA TRP A 20 -23.98 -4.48 7.32
C TRP A 20 -23.82 -4.11 8.80
N ILE A 21 -23.13 -3.02 9.11
CA ILE A 21 -23.03 -2.52 10.47
C ILE A 21 -24.42 -2.17 11.00
N ALA A 22 -25.22 -1.43 10.24
CA ALA A 22 -26.57 -1.04 10.65
C ALA A 22 -27.49 -2.25 10.86
N ASP A 23 -27.47 -3.20 9.93
CA ASP A 23 -28.26 -4.44 10.00
C ASP A 23 -27.88 -5.27 11.24
N ILE A 24 -26.59 -5.47 11.51
CA ILE A 24 -26.15 -6.20 12.70
C ILE A 24 -26.54 -5.46 13.99
N GLN A 25 -26.42 -4.13 14.00
CA GLN A 25 -26.76 -3.32 15.18
C GLN A 25 -28.24 -3.36 15.53
N GLN A 26 -29.12 -3.63 14.56
CA GLN A 26 -30.57 -3.78 14.80
C GLN A 26 -30.88 -4.88 15.82
N TYR A 27 -30.06 -5.93 15.88
CA TYR A 27 -30.25 -7.08 16.79
C TYR A 27 -29.52 -6.91 18.14
N SER A 28 -28.89 -5.76 18.40
CA SER A 28 -28.07 -5.55 19.62
C SER A 28 -28.88 -5.62 20.93
N SER A 29 -30.18 -5.36 20.89
CA SER A 29 -31.09 -5.42 22.05
C SER A 29 -31.74 -6.80 22.25
N ASP A 30 -31.49 -7.76 21.36
CA ASP A 30 -32.03 -9.11 21.48
C ASP A 30 -31.45 -9.83 22.72
N LYS A 31 -32.31 -10.42 23.56
CA LYS A 31 -31.90 -11.05 24.82
C LYS A 31 -31.00 -12.27 24.66
N ARG A 32 -31.08 -12.95 23.51
CA ARG A 32 -30.37 -14.20 23.23
C ARG A 32 -29.08 -13.92 22.49
N VAL A 33 -29.13 -13.06 21.47
CA VAL A 33 -28.00 -12.83 20.57
C VAL A 33 -27.37 -11.45 20.68
N GLY A 34 -27.98 -10.51 21.40
CA GLY A 34 -27.58 -9.10 21.44
C GLY A 34 -26.14 -8.85 21.88
N ARG A 35 -25.62 -9.64 22.83
CA ARG A 35 -24.20 -9.58 23.23
C ARG A 35 -23.28 -9.92 22.07
N THR A 36 -23.55 -11.03 21.39
CA THR A 36 -22.77 -11.52 20.26
C THR A 36 -22.89 -10.57 19.07
N MET A 37 -24.10 -10.08 18.77
CA MET A 37 -24.34 -9.10 17.70
C MET A 37 -23.61 -7.79 17.95
N SER A 38 -23.64 -7.28 19.18
CA SER A 38 -22.89 -6.08 19.57
C SER A 38 -21.38 -6.27 19.38
N HIS A 39 -20.86 -7.44 19.74
CA HIS A 39 -19.45 -7.79 19.51
C HIS A 39 -19.11 -7.84 18.01
N HIS A 40 -19.96 -8.45 17.19
CA HIS A 40 -19.79 -8.49 15.74
C HIS A 40 -19.81 -7.10 15.12
N ALA A 41 -20.77 -6.24 15.50
CA ALA A 41 -20.83 -4.86 15.03
C ALA A 41 -19.57 -4.07 15.42
N ALA A 42 -19.08 -4.22 16.65
CA ALA A 42 -17.88 -3.53 17.11
C ALA A 42 -16.61 -3.98 16.37
N ALA A 43 -16.48 -5.28 16.08
CA ALA A 43 -15.39 -5.80 15.27
C ALA A 43 -15.46 -5.29 13.82
N LEU A 44 -16.64 -5.35 13.21
CA LEU A 44 -16.85 -4.88 11.85
C LEU A 44 -16.53 -3.38 11.72
N LYS A 45 -17.02 -2.53 12.64
CA LYS A 45 -16.68 -1.09 12.69
C LYS A 45 -15.18 -0.82 12.69
N ARG A 46 -14.40 -1.57 13.48
CA ARG A 46 -12.94 -1.42 13.53
C ARG A 46 -12.29 -1.79 12.20
N HIS A 47 -12.71 -2.90 11.59
CA HIS A 47 -12.19 -3.32 10.29
C HIS A 47 -12.60 -2.37 9.17
N THR A 48 -13.82 -1.84 9.19
CA THR A 48 -14.30 -0.83 8.23
C THR A 48 -13.48 0.46 8.33
N ALA A 49 -13.12 0.89 9.54
CA ALA A 49 -12.24 2.05 9.72
C ALA A 49 -10.85 1.82 9.09
N GLN A 50 -10.24 0.66 9.36
CA GLN A 50 -8.95 0.28 8.73
C GLN A 50 -9.06 0.21 7.21
N LEU A 51 -10.12 -0.43 6.69
CA LEU A 51 -10.36 -0.55 5.26
C LEU A 51 -10.54 0.83 4.60
N ARG A 52 -11.22 1.77 5.27
CA ARG A 52 -11.40 3.14 4.78
C ARG A 52 -10.05 3.85 4.62
N GLU A 53 -9.14 3.68 5.58
CA GLU A 53 -7.80 4.24 5.48
C GLU A 53 -7.02 3.66 4.30
N GLU A 54 -7.07 2.34 4.11
CA GLU A 54 -6.37 1.67 3.01
C GLU A 54 -6.95 2.03 1.63
N LEU A 55 -8.28 2.14 1.52
CA LEU A 55 -8.94 2.57 0.29
C LEU A 55 -8.62 4.03 -0.07
N LEU A 56 -8.38 4.89 0.92
CA LEU A 56 -8.01 6.29 0.69
C LEU A 56 -6.55 6.42 0.23
N LYS A 57 -5.65 5.58 0.74
CA LYS A 57 -4.24 5.53 0.34
C LYS A 57 -4.01 4.86 -1.02
N LEU A 58 -5.03 4.18 -1.56
CA LEU A 58 -4.90 3.37 -2.77
C LEU A 58 -4.63 4.26 -4.00
N PRO A 59 -3.49 4.11 -4.69
CA PRO A 59 -3.19 4.91 -5.88
C PRO A 59 -4.11 4.53 -7.05
N CYS A 60 -4.27 5.47 -8.01
CA CYS A 60 -4.96 5.18 -9.26
C CYS A 60 -4.25 4.05 -10.02
N PRO A 61 -4.94 2.98 -10.42
CA PRO A 61 -4.34 1.89 -11.19
C PRO A 61 -3.98 2.30 -12.63
N GLU A 62 -2.89 1.73 -13.14
CA GLU A 62 -2.45 1.89 -14.53
C GLU A 62 -3.55 1.51 -15.55
N GLY A 63 -3.74 2.35 -16.56
CA GLY A 63 -4.73 2.18 -17.63
C GLY A 63 -6.17 2.55 -17.26
N LEU A 64 -6.39 3.25 -16.14
CA LEU A 64 -7.66 3.93 -15.82
C LEU A 64 -7.60 5.45 -15.98
N ASP A 65 -6.39 6.01 -15.94
CA ASP A 65 -6.16 7.43 -16.16
C ASP A 65 -5.80 7.66 -17.64
N PRO A 66 -6.70 8.24 -18.45
CA PRO A 66 -6.43 8.56 -19.84
C PRO A 66 -5.37 9.65 -20.02
N ASP A 67 -5.02 10.40 -18.96
CA ASP A 67 -3.99 11.44 -18.98
C ASP A 67 -2.64 10.96 -18.43
N ALA A 68 -2.56 9.76 -17.82
CA ALA A 68 -1.31 9.20 -17.30
C ALA A 68 -0.41 8.58 -18.39
N ASP A 69 -0.92 8.43 -19.62
CA ASP A 69 -0.22 7.83 -20.76
C ASP A 69 0.94 8.71 -21.29
N ASP A 70 1.08 9.96 -20.83
CA ASP A 70 2.11 10.90 -21.32
C ASP A 70 3.30 11.11 -20.36
N SER A 71 3.33 10.46 -19.19
CA SER A 71 4.36 10.77 -18.16
C SER A 71 5.50 9.76 -18.00
N VAL A 72 5.52 8.68 -18.77
CA VAL A 72 6.61 7.68 -18.70
C VAL A 72 7.13 7.30 -20.08
N GLU A 73 7.64 8.24 -20.86
CA GLU A 73 8.66 7.91 -21.87
C GLU A 73 9.54 9.11 -22.32
N LYS A 74 10.86 8.85 -22.35
CA LYS A 74 12.02 9.68 -22.80
C LYS A 74 12.47 10.80 -21.85
N CYS A 75 13.72 10.80 -21.34
CA CYS A 75 15.01 10.62 -22.02
C CYS A 75 16.00 9.95 -21.02
N ASN A 76 16.86 8.98 -21.37
CA ASN A 76 18.05 9.14 -22.20
C ASN A 76 18.49 7.78 -22.76
N ALA A 77 18.37 7.60 -24.08
CA ALA A 77 19.13 6.57 -24.80
C ALA A 77 19.43 7.07 -26.22
N THR A 78 20.59 7.71 -26.39
CA THR A 78 21.34 7.76 -27.65
C THR A 78 22.83 7.83 -27.31
N GLY A 79 23.60 6.81 -27.73
CA GLY A 79 25.06 6.83 -27.85
C GLY A 79 25.52 7.91 -28.84
N SER A 80 26.80 8.15 -29.14
CA SER A 80 28.09 7.47 -28.97
C SER A 80 29.14 8.63 -28.92
N GLU A 81 30.42 8.53 -28.55
CA GLU A 81 31.56 7.87 -29.21
C GLU A 81 32.83 8.10 -28.33
N GLU A 82 33.91 7.46 -28.74
CA GLU A 82 35.11 7.03 -28.01
C GLU A 82 36.14 8.12 -27.65
N THR A 83 36.99 7.84 -26.66
CA THR A 83 38.45 8.16 -26.61
C THR A 83 39.03 7.64 -25.28
N MET A 84 39.76 6.53 -25.28
CA MET A 84 41.23 6.41 -25.36
C MET A 84 41.96 6.67 -24.01
N LEU A 85 42.71 5.65 -23.58
CA LEU A 85 43.83 5.65 -22.62
C LEU A 85 43.42 5.76 -21.12
N HIS A 86 44.04 5.10 -20.13
CA HIS A 86 45.32 4.43 -20.03
C HIS A 86 45.33 3.53 -18.77
N GLU A 87 46.17 2.51 -18.83
CA GLU A 87 46.63 1.54 -17.83
C GLU A 87 47.05 2.13 -16.47
N GLN A 88 46.82 1.42 -15.34
CA GLN A 88 47.87 0.92 -14.41
C GLN A 88 47.35 0.42 -13.03
N VAL A 89 47.58 -0.89 -12.79
CA VAL A 89 48.28 -1.50 -11.63
C VAL A 89 47.93 -1.08 -10.18
N LYS A 90 47.15 -1.96 -9.51
CA LYS A 90 47.39 -2.68 -8.21
C LYS A 90 47.61 -1.89 -6.87
N PRO A 91 47.50 -2.59 -5.71
CA PRO A 91 46.67 -2.18 -4.57
C PRO A 91 47.44 -1.49 -3.44
N SER A 92 46.74 -0.80 -2.54
CA SER A 92 47.32 -0.40 -1.26
C SER A 92 46.35 -0.59 -0.10
N SER A 93 46.71 -1.53 0.76
CA SER A 93 46.18 -1.79 2.10
C SER A 93 46.60 -0.68 3.06
N SER A 94 45.73 -0.27 3.99
CA SER A 94 46.16 0.12 5.34
C SER A 94 45.01 0.19 6.37
N LYS A 95 45.00 -0.84 7.25
CA LYS A 95 44.89 -0.85 8.72
C LYS A 95 43.70 -0.21 9.49
N ASP A 96 42.95 -1.12 10.12
CA ASP A 96 42.65 -1.28 11.56
C ASP A 96 42.28 -0.06 12.45
N VAL A 97 41.13 -0.14 13.15
CA VAL A 97 41.05 -0.34 14.62
C VAL A 97 39.61 -0.71 15.09
N PRO A 98 39.45 -1.53 16.15
CA PRO A 98 38.18 -2.08 16.64
C PRO A 98 37.54 -1.21 17.76
N SER A 99 36.21 -1.21 17.88
CA SER A 99 35.51 -0.69 19.06
C SER A 99 34.86 -1.84 19.84
N ASP A 100 35.46 -2.11 20.99
CA ASP A 100 35.03 -3.02 22.05
C ASP A 100 33.72 -2.51 22.67
N PHE A 101 32.67 -3.33 22.67
CA PHE A 101 31.44 -3.09 23.42
C PHE A 101 31.37 -4.13 24.52
N LYS A 102 31.61 -3.70 25.76
CA LYS A 102 31.60 -4.56 26.95
C LYS A 102 30.21 -4.57 27.58
N LEU A 103 29.74 -5.78 27.90
CA LEU A 103 28.54 -6.08 28.68
C LEU A 103 28.82 -5.97 30.19
#